data_AF-A0A351TR88-F1
#
_entry.id   AF-A0A351TR88-F1
#
_cell.length_a   1.000
_cell.length_b   1.000
_cell.length_c   1.000
_cell.angle_alpha   90.00
_cell.angle_beta   90.00
_cell.angle_gamma   90.00
#
_symmetry.space_group_name_H-M   'P 1'
#
loop_
_entity.id
_entity.type
_entity.pdbx_description
1 polymer ?
#
loop_
_entity_poly.entity_id
_entity_poly.type
_entity_poly.pdbx_seq_one_letter_code
_entity_poly.pdbx_strand_id
1 'polypeptide(L)'
;MKTIIGEVKGIFSEYGYKKDRNSFWKIENDFYKLINFQHGAYGDYLFVNVGLHPVGLPSLYTGKLEIKEKPKEHECIIRQRMEQIVPIPSLEKALTFPAHENIVQDIIFNFPKVETWLKEWGSWENIANTHFDDIEKIISVVPIIQKKAYFMLKYYCMIKLGRRSEAEKFLNAYSEENSTMDFTLVDCFLNNLLSEI
;
A
#
# COMPACT_ATOMS: atom_id res chain seq x y z
N MET A 1 4.40 -11.03 -20.21
CA MET A 1 3.49 -10.63 -19.11
C MET A 1 2.19 -11.43 -19.05
N LYS A 2 1.35 -11.50 -20.10
CA LYS A 2 0.07 -12.25 -20.05
C LYS A 2 0.24 -13.71 -19.61
N THR A 3 1.28 -14.39 -20.11
CA THR A 3 1.64 -15.77 -19.74
C THR A 3 1.95 -15.89 -18.24
N ILE A 4 2.89 -15.10 -17.73
CA ILE A 4 3.25 -15.03 -16.29
C ILE A 4 2.01 -14.82 -15.41
N ILE A 5 1.17 -13.82 -15.72
CA ILE A 5 -0.05 -13.52 -14.98
C ILE A 5 -1.03 -14.71 -15.02
N GLY A 6 -1.12 -15.41 -16.15
CA GLY A 6 -1.94 -16.60 -16.30
C GLY A 6 -1.50 -17.72 -15.37
N GLU A 7 -0.19 -17.94 -15.26
CA GLU A 7 0.40 -19.03 -14.47
C GLU A 7 0.34 -18.76 -12.96
N VAL A 8 0.62 -17.54 -12.50
CA VAL A 8 0.54 -17.20 -11.06
C VAL A 8 -0.90 -17.09 -10.55
N LYS A 9 -1.89 -16.99 -11.45
CA LYS A 9 -3.30 -16.77 -11.10
C LYS A 9 -3.83 -17.84 -10.13
N GLY A 10 -3.50 -19.11 -10.37
CA GLY A 10 -3.97 -20.22 -9.55
C GLY A 10 -3.61 -20.02 -8.08
N ILE A 11 -2.32 -19.87 -7.81
CA ILE A 11 -1.77 -19.64 -6.47
C ILE A 11 -2.38 -18.39 -5.84
N PHE A 12 -2.43 -17.25 -6.53
CA PHE A 12 -2.98 -16.03 -5.91
C PHE A 12 -4.48 -16.18 -5.59
N SER A 13 -5.22 -16.92 -6.41
CA SER A 13 -6.65 -17.21 -6.15
C SER A 13 -6.84 -18.09 -4.91
N GLU A 14 -5.93 -19.04 -4.64
CA GLU A 14 -5.94 -19.85 -3.40
C GLU A 14 -5.77 -18.99 -2.14
N TYR A 15 -5.03 -17.88 -2.24
CA TYR A 15 -4.89 -16.88 -1.18
C TYR A 15 -6.05 -15.86 -1.13
N GLY A 16 -7.10 -16.06 -1.93
CA GLY A 16 -8.31 -15.24 -1.97
C GLY A 16 -8.22 -13.99 -2.85
N TYR A 17 -7.16 -13.84 -3.66
CA TYR A 17 -7.04 -12.70 -4.56
C TYR A 17 -7.93 -12.82 -5.79
N LYS A 18 -8.55 -11.70 -6.15
CA LYS A 18 -9.31 -11.51 -7.39
C LYS A 18 -8.40 -10.86 -8.43
N LYS A 19 -8.38 -11.43 -9.64
CA LYS A 19 -7.64 -10.86 -10.76
C LYS A 19 -8.40 -9.67 -11.37
N ASP A 20 -7.68 -8.59 -11.65
CA ASP A 20 -8.11 -7.50 -12.53
C ASP A 20 -6.94 -7.03 -13.41
N ARG A 21 -7.08 -7.16 -14.73
CA ARG A 21 -6.03 -6.86 -15.72
C ARG A 21 -4.66 -7.48 -15.36
N ASN A 22 -3.69 -6.64 -15.00
CA ASN A 22 -2.33 -7.00 -14.63
C ASN A 22 -2.12 -7.05 -13.11
N SER A 23 -3.20 -7.03 -12.35
CA SER A 23 -3.16 -6.94 -10.91
C SER A 23 -4.04 -8.01 -10.26
N PHE A 24 -3.76 -8.26 -9.00
CA PHE A 24 -4.50 -9.16 -8.13
C PHE A 24 -4.78 -8.42 -6.84
N TRP A 25 -6.02 -8.44 -6.38
CA TRP A 25 -6.40 -7.71 -5.18
C TRP A 25 -7.33 -8.52 -4.27
N LYS A 26 -7.28 -8.23 -2.97
CA LYS A 26 -8.28 -8.65 -2.00
C LYS A 26 -8.49 -7.58 -0.96
N ILE A 27 -9.58 -7.67 -0.22
CA ILE A 27 -9.79 -6.91 1.00
C ILE A 27 -9.78 -7.91 2.15
N GLU A 28 -8.94 -7.67 3.15
CA GLU A 28 -8.78 -8.51 4.33
C GLU A 28 -8.45 -7.62 5.52
N ASN A 29 -9.15 -7.79 6.64
CA ASN A 29 -9.01 -6.98 7.86
C ASN A 29 -9.16 -5.46 7.64
N ASP A 30 -10.08 -5.04 6.76
CA ASP A 30 -10.26 -3.63 6.36
C ASP A 30 -9.06 -3.00 5.64
N PHE A 31 -8.19 -3.81 5.07
CA PHE A 31 -7.12 -3.36 4.16
C PHE A 31 -7.33 -3.89 2.76
N TYR A 32 -7.25 -3.00 1.77
CA TYR A 32 -7.07 -3.34 0.37
C TYR A 32 -5.61 -3.75 0.13
N LYS A 33 -5.41 -4.99 -0.34
CA LYS A 33 -4.11 -5.58 -0.68
C LYS A 33 -4.04 -5.74 -2.20
N LEU A 34 -2.91 -5.36 -2.79
CA LEU A 34 -2.70 -5.34 -4.23
C LEU A 34 -1.35 -5.95 -4.60
N ILE A 35 -1.34 -6.83 -5.60
CA ILE A 35 -0.14 -7.28 -6.30
C ILE A 35 -0.28 -6.84 -7.76
N ASN A 36 0.60 -5.97 -8.24
CA ASN A 36 0.52 -5.38 -9.57
C ASN A 36 1.77 -5.67 -10.42
N PHE A 37 1.55 -6.27 -11.58
CA PHE A 37 2.60 -6.54 -12.56
C PHE A 37 2.73 -5.36 -13.54
N GLN A 38 3.90 -4.74 -13.55
CA GLN A 38 4.18 -3.55 -14.35
C GLN A 38 5.34 -3.81 -15.31
N HIS A 39 5.22 -3.38 -16.56
CA HIS A 39 6.35 -3.44 -17.49
C HIS A 39 7.38 -2.36 -17.14
N GLY A 40 8.65 -2.68 -17.33
CA GLY A 40 9.70 -1.70 -17.44
C GLY A 40 9.45 -0.71 -18.59
N ALA A 41 10.09 0.46 -18.53
CA ALA A 41 9.93 1.50 -19.55
C ALA A 41 10.33 1.01 -20.95
N TYR A 42 11.28 0.07 -21.02
CA TYR A 42 11.79 -0.51 -22.26
C TYR A 42 11.14 -1.85 -22.63
N GLY A 43 10.20 -2.35 -21.79
CA GLY A 43 9.42 -3.57 -22.05
C GLY A 43 10.19 -4.89 -21.88
N ASP A 44 11.49 -4.83 -21.62
CA ASP A 44 12.42 -5.96 -21.49
C ASP A 44 12.70 -6.37 -20.03
N TYR A 45 11.93 -5.84 -19.09
CA TYR A 45 11.88 -6.31 -17.70
C TYR A 45 10.50 -6.02 -17.10
N LEU A 46 10.22 -6.56 -15.92
CA LEU A 46 8.99 -6.32 -15.19
C LEU A 46 9.27 -6.00 -13.72
N PHE A 47 8.34 -5.29 -13.10
CA PHE A 47 8.26 -5.11 -11.66
C PHE A 47 6.99 -5.76 -11.12
N VAL A 48 7.09 -6.33 -9.92
CA VAL A 48 5.93 -6.78 -9.16
C VAL A 48 5.78 -5.83 -7.97
N ASN A 49 4.82 -4.93 -8.03
CA ASN A 49 4.53 -3.99 -6.95
C ASN A 49 3.54 -4.61 -5.98
N VAL A 50 3.80 -4.46 -4.69
CA VAL A 50 2.92 -4.86 -3.60
C VAL A 50 2.39 -3.59 -2.95
N GLY A 51 1.07 -3.43 -2.93
CA GLY A 51 0.37 -2.26 -2.40
C GLY A 51 -0.55 -2.65 -1.25
N LEU A 52 -0.65 -1.76 -0.27
CA LEU A 52 -1.54 -1.87 0.87
C LEU A 52 -2.20 -0.51 1.16
N HIS A 53 -3.52 -0.52 1.33
CA HIS A 53 -4.28 0.69 1.62
C HIS A 53 -5.46 0.41 2.56
N PRO A 54 -5.54 1.07 3.72
CA PRO A 54 -6.74 1.10 4.56
C PRO A 54 -8.02 1.40 3.77
N VAL A 55 -9.06 0.58 3.93
CA VAL A 55 -10.37 0.86 3.33
C VAL A 55 -10.96 2.12 3.97
N GLY A 56 -11.39 3.07 3.15
CA GLY A 56 -11.99 4.33 3.59
C GLY A 56 -11.00 5.47 3.87
N LEU A 57 -9.69 5.22 3.79
CA LEU A 57 -8.69 6.26 3.95
C LEU A 57 -8.67 7.18 2.71
N PRO A 58 -8.67 8.51 2.89
CA PRO A 58 -8.64 9.43 1.78
C PRO A 58 -7.24 9.56 1.18
N SER A 59 -7.18 9.91 -0.09
CA SER A 59 -5.95 10.36 -0.74
C SER A 59 -5.64 11.81 -0.37
N LEU A 60 -4.37 12.14 -0.18
CA LEU A 60 -3.92 13.51 0.06
C LEU A 60 -3.75 14.25 -1.28
N TYR A 61 -4.85 14.82 -1.77
CA TYR A 61 -4.86 15.73 -2.91
C TYR A 61 -5.37 17.10 -2.49
N THR A 62 -4.72 18.15 -2.97
CA THR A 62 -5.14 19.51 -2.61
C THR A 62 -6.48 19.86 -3.23
N GLY A 63 -7.37 20.49 -2.46
CA GLY A 63 -8.69 20.93 -2.92
C GLY A 63 -9.67 19.80 -3.28
N LYS A 64 -9.38 18.53 -2.92
CA LYS A 64 -10.25 17.38 -3.23
C LYS A 64 -10.25 16.35 -2.10
N LEU A 65 -11.43 15.86 -1.75
CA LEU A 65 -11.61 14.62 -1.00
C LEU A 65 -11.80 13.46 -1.98
N GLU A 66 -10.91 12.48 -1.95
CA GLU A 66 -11.03 11.26 -2.76
C GLU A 66 -10.75 10.02 -1.91
N ILE A 67 -11.74 9.14 -1.81
CA ILE A 67 -11.63 7.85 -1.14
C ILE A 67 -11.78 6.77 -2.21
N LYS A 68 -10.70 6.02 -2.47
CA LYS A 68 -10.67 5.01 -3.54
C LYS A 68 -10.99 3.65 -2.97
N GLU A 69 -12.01 2.99 -3.51
CA GLU A 69 -12.32 1.60 -3.14
C GLU A 69 -11.26 0.61 -3.65
N LYS A 70 -10.63 0.90 -4.78
CA LYS A 70 -9.61 0.07 -5.44
C LYS A 70 -8.47 0.95 -5.97
N PRO A 71 -7.63 1.51 -5.09
CA PRO A 71 -6.50 2.34 -5.52
C PRO A 71 -5.55 1.52 -6.41
N LYS A 72 -4.94 2.19 -7.39
CA LYS A 72 -3.80 1.64 -8.15
C LYS A 72 -2.58 1.52 -7.25
N GLU A 73 -1.54 0.84 -7.74
CA GLU A 73 -0.33 0.57 -6.94
C GLU A 73 0.35 1.83 -6.42
N HIS A 74 0.41 2.91 -7.21
CA HIS A 74 1.00 4.19 -6.81
C HIS A 74 0.07 5.06 -5.94
N GLU A 75 -1.19 4.64 -5.78
CA GLU A 75 -2.21 5.31 -4.95
C GLU A 75 -2.38 4.60 -3.60
N CYS A 76 -1.90 3.37 -3.44
CA CYS A 76 -1.81 2.70 -2.15
C CYS A 76 -0.91 3.51 -1.20
N ILE A 77 -1.27 3.59 0.09
CA ILE A 77 -0.50 4.42 1.03
C ILE A 77 0.83 3.77 1.39
N ILE A 78 0.83 2.43 1.48
CA ILE A 78 2.02 1.61 1.60
C ILE A 78 2.24 0.90 0.28
N ARG A 79 3.47 0.97 -0.24
CA ARG A 79 3.87 0.28 -1.46
C ARG A 79 5.32 -0.14 -1.34
N GLN A 80 5.60 -1.36 -1.77
CA GLN A 80 6.96 -1.86 -1.89
C GLN A 80 7.06 -2.80 -3.10
N ARG A 81 8.23 -2.92 -3.71
CA ARG A 81 8.41 -3.95 -4.73
C ARG A 81 8.62 -5.32 -4.09
N MET A 82 8.15 -6.37 -4.74
CA MET A 82 8.24 -7.74 -4.21
C MET A 82 9.69 -8.12 -3.91
N GLU A 83 10.64 -7.74 -4.77
CA GLU A 83 12.07 -8.00 -4.56
C GLU A 83 12.68 -7.28 -3.35
N GLN A 84 12.04 -6.19 -2.89
CA GLN A 84 12.47 -5.44 -1.71
C GLN A 84 11.83 -5.98 -0.41
N ILE A 85 10.76 -6.76 -0.52
CA ILE A 85 10.16 -7.49 0.62
C ILE A 85 10.90 -8.81 0.81
N VAL A 86 11.16 -9.52 -0.28
CA VAL A 86 11.88 -10.79 -0.30
C VAL A 86 12.90 -10.72 -1.44
N PRO A 87 14.19 -10.95 -1.19
CA PRO A 87 15.20 -10.98 -2.24
C PRO A 87 14.85 -12.07 -3.28
N ILE A 88 14.58 -11.64 -4.50
CA ILE A 88 14.25 -12.50 -5.64
C ILE A 88 15.16 -12.08 -6.80
N PRO A 89 16.30 -12.78 -7.01
CA PRO A 89 17.30 -12.37 -7.99
C PRO A 89 16.76 -12.21 -9.42
N SER A 90 15.71 -12.95 -9.78
CA SER A 90 15.04 -12.86 -11.08
C SER A 90 14.19 -11.59 -11.24
N LEU A 91 13.85 -10.88 -10.16
CA LEU A 91 13.18 -9.58 -10.18
C LEU A 91 14.16 -8.40 -9.98
N GLU A 92 15.34 -8.64 -9.40
CA GLU A 92 16.37 -7.60 -9.17
C GLU A 92 17.11 -7.18 -10.44
N LYS A 93 17.28 -8.11 -11.41
CA LYS A 93 18.03 -7.85 -12.65
C LYS A 93 17.11 -7.24 -13.72
N ALA A 94 17.10 -5.91 -13.78
CA ALA A 94 16.32 -5.13 -14.75
C ALA A 94 16.82 -5.19 -16.21
N LEU A 95 17.52 -6.24 -16.65
CA LEU A 95 18.22 -6.21 -17.94
C LEU A 95 18.09 -7.56 -18.67
N THR A 96 17.30 -7.53 -19.75
CA THR A 96 17.16 -8.51 -20.84
C THR A 96 16.21 -9.71 -20.66
N PHE A 97 15.07 -9.66 -21.37
CA PHE A 97 14.37 -10.86 -21.87
C PHE A 97 15.32 -11.56 -22.87
N PRO A 98 16.09 -12.56 -22.43
CA PRO A 98 15.57 -13.93 -22.50
C PRO A 98 15.87 -14.80 -21.25
N ALA A 99 16.08 -14.22 -20.06
CA ALA A 99 16.62 -14.94 -18.90
C ALA A 99 15.62 -15.15 -17.74
N HIS A 100 14.49 -15.82 -17.94
CA HIS A 100 13.52 -16.05 -16.85
C HIS A 100 12.76 -17.38 -16.95
N GLU A 101 13.44 -18.51 -17.15
CA GLU A 101 12.78 -19.84 -17.12
C GLU A 101 12.02 -20.10 -15.81
N ASN A 102 12.38 -19.41 -14.71
CA ASN A 102 11.84 -19.67 -13.37
C ASN A 102 11.09 -18.51 -12.71
N ILE A 103 10.87 -17.36 -13.36
CA ILE A 103 10.25 -16.18 -12.69
C ILE A 103 8.88 -16.48 -12.08
N VAL A 104 8.08 -17.32 -12.75
CA VAL A 104 6.77 -17.75 -12.23
C VAL A 104 6.96 -18.57 -10.95
N GLN A 105 7.88 -19.54 -10.97
CA GLN A 105 8.18 -20.38 -9.81
C GLN A 105 8.76 -19.57 -8.66
N ASP A 106 9.65 -18.62 -8.94
CA ASP A 106 10.23 -17.73 -7.93
C ASP A 106 9.16 -16.87 -7.26
N ILE A 107 8.22 -16.31 -8.04
CA ILE A 107 7.09 -15.54 -7.50
C ILE A 107 6.23 -16.44 -6.63
N ILE A 108 5.84 -17.61 -7.12
CA ILE A 108 4.97 -18.55 -6.39
C ILE A 108 5.65 -18.99 -5.08
N PHE A 109 6.92 -19.38 -5.13
CA PHE A 109 7.68 -19.87 -3.98
C PHE A 109 7.86 -18.79 -2.90
N ASN A 110 8.03 -17.52 -3.29
CA ASN A 110 8.24 -16.43 -2.36
C ASN A 110 6.95 -15.70 -1.95
N PHE A 111 5.83 -15.94 -2.64
CA PHE A 111 4.55 -15.30 -2.32
C PHE A 111 4.08 -15.48 -0.86
N PRO A 112 4.27 -16.64 -0.19
CA PRO A 112 3.92 -16.78 1.22
C PRO A 112 4.60 -15.75 2.14
N LYS A 113 5.85 -15.37 1.84
CA LYS A 113 6.57 -14.34 2.61
C LYS A 113 6.02 -12.94 2.34
N VAL A 114 5.61 -12.66 1.11
CA VAL A 114 4.90 -11.42 0.75
C VAL A 114 3.56 -11.33 1.48
N GLU A 115 2.83 -12.43 1.57
CA GLU A 115 1.58 -12.50 2.34
C GLU A 115 1.81 -12.25 3.83
N THR A 116 2.89 -12.78 4.41
CA THR A 116 3.26 -12.47 5.80
C THR A 116 3.52 -10.97 5.98
N TRP A 117 4.29 -10.35 5.09
CA TRP A 117 4.54 -8.91 5.11
C TRP A 117 3.22 -8.11 4.96
N LEU A 118 2.32 -8.51 4.06
CA LEU A 118 1.01 -7.88 3.90
C LEU A 118 0.09 -8.06 5.12
N LYS A 119 0.24 -9.13 5.89
CA LYS A 119 -0.49 -9.35 7.14
C LYS A 119 0.06 -8.49 8.28
N GLU A 120 1.38 -8.40 8.37
CA GLU A 120 2.07 -7.56 9.35
C GLU A 120 1.73 -6.07 9.14
N TRP A 121 1.88 -5.56 7.92
CA TRP A 121 1.52 -4.18 7.62
C TRP A 121 0.01 -3.95 7.54
N GLY A 122 -0.78 -4.98 7.21
CA GLY A 122 -2.24 -4.95 7.23
C GLY A 122 -2.86 -5.14 8.62
N SER A 123 -2.21 -4.61 9.66
CA SER A 123 -2.68 -4.62 11.05
C SER A 123 -2.70 -3.20 11.59
N TRP A 124 -3.85 -2.81 12.17
CA TRP A 124 -4.00 -1.52 12.82
C TRP A 124 -3.02 -1.36 13.98
N GLU A 125 -2.85 -2.41 14.79
CA GLU A 125 -1.94 -2.43 15.94
C GLU A 125 -0.48 -2.27 15.51
N ASN A 126 -0.07 -2.96 14.45
CA ASN A 126 1.30 -2.84 13.97
C ASN A 126 1.61 -1.41 13.53
N ILE A 127 0.81 -0.87 12.60
CA ILE A 127 0.97 0.52 12.12
C ILE A 127 0.85 1.53 13.29
N ALA A 128 -0.06 1.29 14.23
CA ALA A 128 -0.24 2.11 15.43
C ALA A 128 1.01 2.17 16.33
N ASN A 129 1.88 1.16 16.28
CA ASN A 129 3.11 1.11 17.07
C ASN A 129 4.38 1.47 16.27
N THR A 130 4.31 1.51 14.93
CA THR A 130 5.45 1.86 14.07
C THR A 130 5.86 3.34 14.18
N HIS A 131 7.15 3.63 14.17
CA HIS A 131 7.68 4.99 14.09
C HIS A 131 7.83 5.46 12.64
N PHE A 132 7.96 6.77 12.42
CA PHE A 132 8.06 7.33 11.07
C PHE A 132 9.27 6.76 10.30
N ASP A 133 10.44 6.69 10.94
CA ASP A 133 11.69 6.21 10.33
C ASP A 133 11.62 4.75 9.83
N ASP A 134 10.74 3.95 10.42
CA ASP A 134 10.53 2.55 10.04
C ASP A 134 9.62 2.39 8.83
N ILE A 135 8.71 3.36 8.60
CA ILE A 135 7.67 3.28 7.58
C ILE A 135 7.89 4.26 6.41
N GLU A 136 8.72 5.30 6.57
CA GLU A 136 8.95 6.33 5.55
C GLU A 136 9.39 5.74 4.20
N LYS A 137 10.15 4.63 4.20
CA LYS A 137 10.65 4.01 2.97
C LYS A 137 9.57 3.32 2.14
N ILE A 138 8.44 2.99 2.76
CA ILE A 138 7.34 2.27 2.12
C ILE A 138 6.07 3.12 1.97
N ILE A 139 6.02 4.32 2.56
CA ILE A 139 4.93 5.27 2.32
C ILE A 139 5.04 5.82 0.89
N SER A 140 4.02 5.56 0.07
CA SER A 140 3.99 5.91 -1.35
C SER A 140 3.30 7.25 -1.62
N VAL A 141 3.79 8.31 -0.97
CA VAL A 141 3.43 9.70 -1.31
C VAL A 141 4.68 10.52 -1.58
N VAL A 142 4.52 11.71 -2.17
CA VAL A 142 5.66 12.59 -2.43
C VAL A 142 6.31 13.06 -1.12
N PRO A 143 7.65 13.23 -1.07
CA PRO A 143 8.38 13.50 0.16
C PRO A 143 7.84 14.67 0.99
N ILE A 144 7.40 15.74 0.31
CA ILE A 144 6.90 16.95 0.98
C ILE A 144 5.65 16.71 1.84
N ILE A 145 4.81 15.70 1.54
CA ILE A 145 3.60 15.37 2.34
C ILE A 145 3.70 14.04 3.07
N GLN A 146 4.89 13.43 3.10
CA GLN A 146 5.06 12.07 3.62
C GLN A 146 4.75 11.95 5.10
N LYS A 147 5.21 12.94 5.89
CA LYS A 147 4.93 13.00 7.32
C LYS A 147 3.46 13.29 7.63
N LYS A 148 2.81 14.13 6.81
CA LYS A 148 1.36 14.34 6.86
C LYS A 148 0.59 13.04 6.57
N ALA A 149 0.98 12.28 5.55
CA ALA A 149 0.39 10.98 5.25
C ALA A 149 0.58 9.98 6.39
N TYR A 150 1.75 9.96 7.01
CA TYR A 150 2.02 9.16 8.20
C TYR A 150 1.07 9.51 9.34
N PHE A 151 0.92 10.79 9.70
CA PHE A 151 0.01 11.17 10.78
C PHE A 151 -1.46 10.87 10.47
N MET A 152 -1.88 11.04 9.22
CA MET A 152 -3.23 10.63 8.78
C MET A 152 -3.43 9.11 8.94
N LEU A 153 -2.42 8.32 8.58
CA LEU A 153 -2.46 6.87 8.73
C LEU A 153 -2.51 6.46 10.21
N LYS A 154 -1.68 7.07 11.07
CA LYS A 154 -1.69 6.83 12.53
C LYS A 154 -3.03 7.20 13.14
N TYR A 155 -3.56 8.37 12.79
CA TYR A 155 -4.89 8.82 13.18
C TYR A 155 -5.94 7.77 12.82
N TYR A 156 -5.97 7.32 11.57
CA TYR A 156 -6.94 6.33 11.10
C TYR A 156 -6.83 5.00 11.86
N CYS A 157 -5.61 4.56 12.19
CA CYS A 157 -5.40 3.37 13.02
C CYS A 157 -5.97 3.55 14.43
N MET A 158 -5.74 4.71 15.07
CA MET A 158 -6.28 4.98 16.42
C MET A 158 -7.79 5.02 16.45
N ILE A 159 -8.43 5.59 15.42
CA ILE A 159 -9.88 5.53 15.19
C ILE A 159 -10.35 4.07 15.13
N LYS A 160 -9.72 3.23 14.28
CA LYS A 160 -10.10 1.82 14.14
C LYS A 160 -9.88 0.99 15.42
N LEU A 161 -8.94 1.39 16.27
CA LEU A 161 -8.66 0.77 17.56
C LEU A 161 -9.49 1.35 18.72
N GLY A 162 -10.34 2.35 18.48
CA GLY A 162 -11.14 3.01 19.53
C GLY A 162 -10.32 3.88 20.50
N ARG A 163 -9.10 4.27 20.13
CA ARG A 163 -8.15 5.02 20.97
C ARG A 163 -8.28 6.52 20.76
N ARG A 164 -9.42 7.09 21.16
CA ARG A 164 -9.80 8.49 20.87
C ARG A 164 -8.75 9.54 21.26
N SER A 165 -8.19 9.46 22.47
CA SER A 165 -7.18 10.44 22.92
C SER A 165 -5.88 10.40 22.10
N GLU A 166 -5.49 9.22 21.61
CA GLU A 166 -4.34 9.10 20.71
C GLU A 166 -4.68 9.58 19.30
N ALA A 167 -5.90 9.31 18.83
CA ALA A 167 -6.39 9.84 17.56
C ALA A 167 -6.33 11.37 17.55
N GLU A 168 -6.83 12.05 18.59
CA GLU A 168 -6.75 13.51 18.73
C GLU A 168 -5.32 14.04 18.62
N LYS A 169 -4.34 13.38 19.25
CA LYS A 169 -2.93 13.75 19.15
C LYS A 169 -2.41 13.68 17.71
N PHE A 170 -2.72 12.60 16.99
CA PHE A 170 -2.29 12.43 15.60
C PHE A 170 -3.04 13.35 14.64
N LEU A 171 -4.30 13.69 14.91
CA LEU A 171 -5.06 14.67 14.11
C LEU A 171 -4.48 16.08 14.26
N ASN A 172 -4.07 16.46 15.47
CA ASN A 172 -3.39 17.74 15.70
C ASN A 172 -2.04 17.78 14.97
N ALA A 173 -1.21 16.75 15.14
CA ALA A 173 0.08 16.65 14.44
C ALA A 173 -0.10 16.66 12.90
N TYR A 174 -1.13 15.97 12.39
CA TYR A 174 -1.50 16.01 10.98
C TYR A 174 -1.83 17.43 10.50
N SER A 175 -2.56 18.22 11.31
CA SER A 175 -3.01 19.57 10.95
C SER A 175 -1.88 20.59 10.93
N GLU A 176 -0.84 20.37 11.74
CA GLU A 176 0.38 21.19 11.75
C GLU A 176 1.26 20.96 10.51
N GLU A 177 1.25 19.75 9.95
CA GLU A 177 2.04 19.40 8.76
C GLU A 177 1.43 19.99 7.48
N ASN A 178 2.29 20.65 6.69
CA ASN A 178 1.96 21.28 5.40
C ASN A 178 0.74 22.22 5.46
N SER A 179 0.61 23.02 6.53
CA SER A 179 -0.52 23.92 6.78
C SER A 179 -0.75 25.00 5.72
N THR A 180 0.20 25.24 4.83
CA THR A 180 0.07 26.16 3.69
C THR A 180 -0.58 25.54 2.46
N MET A 181 -0.79 24.21 2.45
CA MET A 181 -1.47 23.48 1.38
C MET A 181 -2.96 23.31 1.71
N ASP A 182 -3.81 23.40 0.70
CA ASP A 182 -5.26 23.23 0.87
C ASP A 182 -5.64 21.75 0.97
N PHE A 183 -5.77 21.24 2.20
CA PHE A 183 -6.33 19.91 2.49
C PHE A 183 -7.68 20.00 3.22
N THR A 184 -8.37 21.15 3.17
CA THR A 184 -9.55 21.43 4.01
C THR A 184 -10.63 20.35 3.91
N LEU A 185 -10.88 19.81 2.71
CA LEU A 185 -11.87 18.75 2.54
C LEU A 185 -11.48 17.44 3.24
N VAL A 186 -10.18 17.10 3.25
CA VAL A 186 -9.67 15.95 4.00
C VAL A 186 -9.70 16.25 5.49
N ASP A 187 -9.31 17.46 5.91
CA ASP A 187 -9.36 17.90 7.31
C ASP A 187 -10.79 17.75 7.87
N CYS A 188 -11.81 18.23 7.15
CA CYS A 188 -13.21 18.09 7.55
C CYS A 188 -13.63 16.62 7.65
N PHE A 189 -13.23 15.78 6.69
CA PHE A 189 -13.51 14.35 6.72
C PHE A 189 -12.90 13.68 7.96
N LEU A 190 -11.64 13.96 8.28
CA LEU A 190 -10.98 13.39 9.45
C LEU A 190 -11.64 13.87 10.75
N ASN A 191 -11.97 15.16 10.88
CA ASN A 191 -12.67 15.67 12.06
C ASN A 191 -14.05 15.01 12.29
N ASN A 192 -14.79 14.73 11.21
CA ASN A 192 -16.08 14.03 11.31
C ASN A 192 -15.91 12.60 11.83
N LEU A 193 -14.90 11.86 11.34
CA LEU A 193 -14.61 10.50 11.83
C LEU A 193 -14.34 10.46 13.34
N LEU A 194 -13.67 11.46 13.90
CA LEU A 194 -13.40 11.52 15.34
C LEU A 194 -14.67 11.72 16.16
N SER A 195 -15.65 12.43 15.60
CA SER A 195 -16.91 12.76 16.27
C SER A 195 -17.86 11.57 16.37
N GLU A 196 -17.63 10.53 15.58
CA GLU A 196 -18.44 9.30 15.50
C GLU A 196 -18.03 8.21 16.51
N ILE A 197 -16.97 8.43 17.30
CA ILE A 197 -16.39 7.46 18.27
C ILE A 197 -16.52 7.98 19.69
#